data_AF-A0A072ULH6-F1
#
_entry.id   AF-A0A072ULH6-F1
#
_cell.length_a   1.000
_cell.length_b   1.000
_cell.length_c   1.000
_cell.angle_alpha   90.00
_cell.angle_beta   90.00
_cell.angle_gamma   90.00
#
_symmetry.space_group_name_H-M   'P 1'
#
loop_
_entity.id
_entity.type
_entity.pdbx_description
1 polymer ?
#
loop_
_entity_poly.entity_id
_entity_poly.type
_entity_poly.pdbx_seq_one_letter_code
_entity_poly.pdbx_strand_id
1 'polypeptide(L)' 'MAEILKFFYIAIIYLSLFLVVFEDKRECDTNFDCQQKFSTQAEDLLWCIRGYCMSIPN' A
#
# COMPACT_ATOMS: atom_id res chain seq x y z
N MET A 1 28.60 -8.29 -22.62
CA MET A 1 28.55 -8.05 -21.15
C MET A 1 27.82 -6.75 -20.80
N ALA A 2 28.06 -5.64 -21.51
CA ALA A 2 27.36 -4.36 -21.26
C ALA A 2 25.83 -4.41 -21.47
N GLU A 3 25.35 -5.19 -22.45
CA GLU A 3 23.91 -5.28 -22.73
C GLU A 3 23.12 -5.99 -21.63
N ILE A 4 23.71 -7.01 -21.01
CA ILE A 4 23.11 -7.75 -19.90
C ILE A 4 22.98 -6.84 -18.67
N LEU A 5 24.02 -6.04 -18.37
CA LEU A 5 23.97 -5.06 -17.27
C LEU A 5 22.88 -4.01 -17.51
N LYS A 6 22.73 -3.55 -18.76
CA LYS A 6 21.67 -2.59 -19.14
C LYS A 6 20.27 -3.19 -18.95
N PHE A 7 20.09 -4.46 -19.28
CA PHE A 7 18.83 -5.18 -19.05
C PHE A 7 18.48 -5.27 -17.56
N PHE A 8 19.43 -5.67 -16.71
CA PHE A 8 19.20 -5.71 -15.26
C PHE A 8 18.89 -4.34 -14.68
N TYR A 9 19.57 -3.29 -15.13
CA TYR A 9 19.32 -1.93 -14.66
C TYR A 9 17.89 -1.46 -14.97
N ILE A 10 17.42 -1.72 -16.19
CA ILE A 10 16.04 -1.43 -16.58
C ILE A 10 15.06 -2.26 -15.73
N ALA A 11 15.29 -3.56 -15.57
CA ALA A 11 14.44 -4.42 -14.76
C ALA A 11 14.33 -3.97 -13.29
N ILE A 12 15.44 -3.54 -12.69
CA ILE A 12 15.47 -3.00 -11.32
C ILE A 12 14.63 -1.72 -11.24
N ILE A 13 14.80 -0.79 -12.17
CA ILE A 13 13.99 0.45 -12.20
C ILE A 13 12.51 0.13 -12.30
N TYR A 14 12.11 -0.79 -13.18
CA TYR A 14 10.71 -1.20 -13.31
C TYR A 14 10.17 -1.84 -12.03
N LEU A 15 10.94 -2.71 -11.38
CA LEU A 15 10.57 -3.32 -10.09
C LEU A 15 10.44 -2.27 -8.99
N SER A 16 11.37 -1.32 -8.90
CA SER A 16 11.32 -0.24 -7.91
C SER A 16 10.09 0.63 -8.12
N LEU A 17 9.81 1.06 -9.35
CA LEU A 17 8.63 1.86 -9.66
C LEU A 17 7.33 1.08 -9.36
N PHE A 18 7.30 -0.21 -9.68
CA PHE A 18 6.17 -1.08 -9.37
C PHE A 18 5.93 -1.15 -7.85
N LEU A 19 6.98 -1.37 -7.06
CA LEU A 19 6.88 -1.43 -5.60
C LEU A 19 6.41 -0.11 -5.00
N VAL A 20 6.95 1.03 -5.46
CA VAL A 20 6.52 2.37 -5.01
C VAL A 20 5.03 2.59 -5.30
N VAL A 21 4.55 2.25 -6.49
CA VAL A 21 3.13 2.39 -6.85
C VAL A 21 2.23 1.48 -6.00
N PHE A 22 2.72 0.31 -5.59
CA PHE A 22 1.97 -0.60 -4.73
C PHE A 22 1.97 -0.18 -3.26
N GLU A 23 3.05 0.43 -2.77
CA GLU A 23 3.09 1.04 -1.44
C GLU A 23 2.18 2.27 -1.36
N ASP A 24 2.14 3.11 -2.39
CA ASP A 24 1.29 4.30 -2.45
C ASP A 24 -0.22 3.96 -2.45
N LYS A 25 -0.56 2.75 -2.93
CA LYS A 25 -1.94 2.23 -2.89
C LYS A 25 -2.40 1.78 -1.51
N ARG A 26 -1.53 1.76 -0.50
CA ARG A 26 -1.94 1.49 0.87
C ARG A 26 -2.62 2.75 1.42
N GLU A 27 -3.89 2.62 1.75
CA GLU A 27 -4.67 3.67 2.37
C GLU A 27 -4.41 3.82 3.88
N CYS A 28 -3.84 2.81 4.51
CA CYS A 28 -3.55 2.80 5.94
C CYS A 28 -2.29 1.97 6.24
N ASP A 29 -1.58 2.30 7.31
CA ASP A 29 -0.52 1.46 7.88
C ASP A 29 -0.96 0.90 9.25
N THR A 30 -1.81 1.65 9.93
CA THR A 30 -2.38 1.33 11.23
C THR A 30 -3.90 1.46 11.23
N ASN A 31 -4.56 0.80 12.19
CA ASN A 31 -6.00 0.99 12.40
C ASN A 31 -6.35 2.46 12.70
N PHE A 32 -5.42 3.21 13.30
CA PHE A 32 -5.59 4.62 13.62
C PHE A 32 -5.72 5.48 12.36
N ASP A 33 -5.00 5.16 11.28
CA ASP A 33 -5.12 5.88 10.00
C ASP A 33 -6.54 5.77 9.43
N CYS A 34 -7.18 4.59 9.60
CA CYS A 34 -8.56 4.38 9.20
C CYS A 34 -9.56 5.17 10.07
N GLN A 35 -9.34 5.22 11.38
CA GLN A 35 -10.18 6.00 12.29
C GLN A 35 -10.06 7.51 12.02
N GLN A 36 -8.85 8.00 11.75
CA GLN A 36 -8.62 9.40 11.41
C GLN A 36 -9.26 9.78 10.07
N LYS A 37 -9.25 8.88 9.08
CA LYS A 37 -9.81 9.16 7.75
C LYS A 37 -11.34 9.13 7.72
N PHE A 38 -11.97 8.29 8.54
CA PHE A 38 -13.41 8.02 8.51
C PHE A 38 -14.12 8.39 9.82
N SER A 39 -13.74 9.51 10.44
CA SER A 39 -14.14 10.02 11.78
C SER A 39 -15.66 10.23 12.01
N THR A 40 -16.54 9.64 11.21
CA THR A 40 -17.97 9.99 11.19
C THR A 40 -18.94 8.82 11.19
N GLN A 41 -18.56 7.54 10.98
CA GLN A 41 -19.60 6.48 10.81
C GLN A 41 -19.45 5.13 11.50
N ALA A 42 -18.29 4.68 11.97
CA ALA A 42 -18.18 3.42 12.73
C ALA A 42 -16.74 3.24 13.24
N GLU A 43 -16.28 4.16 14.10
CA GLU A 43 -14.88 4.21 14.56
C GLU A 43 -14.39 2.87 15.15
N ASP A 44 -15.29 2.06 15.70
CA ASP A 44 -14.94 0.81 16.38
C ASP A 44 -14.79 -0.41 15.45
N LEU A 45 -15.16 -0.32 14.17
CA LEU A 45 -15.22 -1.49 13.28
C LEU A 45 -14.30 -1.41 12.06
N LEU A 46 -13.55 -0.32 11.87
CA LEU A 46 -12.62 -0.14 10.76
C LEU A 46 -11.21 -0.62 11.12
N TRP A 47 -10.73 -1.63 10.41
CA TRP A 47 -9.41 -2.22 10.61
C TRP A 47 -8.55 -2.02 9.36
N CYS A 48 -7.27 -1.78 9.57
CA CYS A 48 -6.29 -1.74 8.50
C CYS A 48 -5.85 -3.17 8.14
N ILE A 49 -6.38 -3.70 7.05
CA ILE A 49 -6.10 -5.05 6.58
C ILE A 49 -5.37 -4.94 5.23
N ARG A 50 -4.09 -5.35 5.23
CA ARG A 50 -3.23 -5.35 4.02
C ARG A 50 -3.10 -3.96 3.36
N GLY A 51 -3.13 -2.90 4.18
CA GLY A 51 -3.06 -1.53 3.70
C GLY A 51 -4.38 -0.94 3.25
N TYR A 52 -5.51 -1.59 3.52
CA TYR A 52 -6.85 -1.06 3.21
C TYR A 52 -7.72 -0.98 4.46
N CYS A 53 -8.50 0.08 4.58
CA CYS A 53 -9.48 0.23 5.64
C CYS A 53 -10.71 -0.61 5.32
N MET A 54 -10.97 -1.64 6.11
CA MET A 54 -12.13 -2.52 5.94
C MET A 54 -12.98 -2.54 7.20
N SER A 55 -14.31 -2.56 7.03
CA SER A 55 -15.24 -2.83 8.13
C SER A 55 -15.33 -4.33 8.37
N ILE A 56 -15.14 -4.78 9.61
CA ILE A 56 -15.40 -6.17 9.97
C ILE A 56 -16.89 -6.32 10.33
N PRO A 57 -17.69 -7.09 9.57
CA PRO A 57 -19.06 -7.40 9.97
C PRO A 57 -19.04 -8.36 11.17
N ASN A 58 -19.84 -8.05 12.19
CA ASN A 58 -20.04 -8.85 13.40
C ASN A 58 -20.86 -10.11 13.11
#